data_AF-A0A954NJF3-F1
#
_entry.id   AF-A0A954NJF3-F1
#
_cell.length_a   1.000
_cell.length_b   1.000
_cell.length_c   1.000
_cell.angle_alpha   90.00
_cell.angle_beta   90.00
_cell.angle_gamma   90.00
#
_symmetry.space_group_name_H-M   'P 1'
#
loop_
_entity.id
_entity.type
_entity.pdbx_description
1 polymer ?
#
loop_
_entity_poly.entity_id
_entity_poly.type
_entity_poly.pdbx_seq_one_letter_code
_entity_poly.pdbx_strand_id
1 'polypeptide(L)'
;MCIFSQPVQSVSNTQIFARFASDDWQYLVYQMQYATTQANAMILPLPVRTPADERRSLEFITLDEHPEFFSELAAGFPLALPDFEDFGRGLPAPAANALAGPLEVQEVGDFVASFVPSLADFNRLDEQFRISQDSWDQIPRYADYGFAVFQLKSLKGKPHPMAFRFRSRLATHDQRSLFFPTVHIHDGQVHAREEFDHSLYMQADEFDAACGEYLERPRLVRDSATGYVRSKWVAGEFCNVEASRGILKGDALIHRRDMRGRLANDDVLVDLDLAQVEEQSRSLPGTPLPVLSSMAALVGLTWLFERRSRLAGK
;
A
#
# COMPACT_ATOMS: atom_id res chain seq x y z
N MET A 1 3.74 -2.82 7.15
CA MET A 1 4.94 -3.65 7.03
C MET A 1 4.84 -4.42 5.72
N CYS A 2 5.89 -5.15 5.37
CA CYS A 2 5.91 -6.13 4.28
C CYS A 2 6.38 -7.45 4.88
N ILE A 3 6.69 -8.42 4.03
CA ILE A 3 7.35 -9.66 4.44
C ILE A 3 8.85 -9.37 4.62
N PHE A 4 9.39 -9.63 5.82
CA PHE A 4 10.82 -9.54 6.13
C PHE A 4 11.40 -10.93 6.41
N SER A 5 12.63 -11.20 5.93
CA SER A 5 13.29 -12.49 6.15
C SER A 5 13.72 -12.72 7.60
N GLN A 6 13.93 -11.65 8.36
CA GLN A 6 14.35 -11.67 9.76
C GLN A 6 13.48 -10.72 10.61
N PRO A 7 13.50 -10.86 11.95
CA PRO A 7 12.78 -9.95 12.84
C PRO A 7 13.11 -8.47 12.59
N VAL A 8 12.09 -7.63 12.63
CA VAL A 8 12.18 -6.16 12.49
C VAL A 8 11.72 -5.50 13.78
N GLN A 9 12.38 -4.42 14.21
CA GLN A 9 12.00 -3.66 15.40
C GLN A 9 10.84 -2.72 15.10
N SER A 10 10.88 -2.07 13.94
CA SER A 10 9.82 -1.17 13.50
C SER A 10 9.82 -1.01 11.98
N VAL A 11 8.63 -0.80 11.43
CA VAL A 11 8.43 -0.28 10.07
C VAL A 11 7.29 0.71 10.12
N SER A 12 7.47 1.87 9.52
CA SER A 12 6.46 2.94 9.49
C SER A 12 6.55 3.72 8.19
N ASN A 13 5.57 4.61 7.98
CA ASN A 13 5.52 5.49 6.81
C ASN A 13 5.69 4.71 5.51
N THR A 14 4.99 3.56 5.38
CA THR A 14 5.02 2.76 4.17
C THR A 14 4.29 3.50 3.06
N GLN A 15 4.91 3.61 1.90
CA GLN A 15 4.34 4.26 0.73
C GLN A 15 4.53 3.35 -0.47
N ILE A 16 3.45 3.12 -1.21
CA ILE A 16 3.46 2.23 -2.37
C ILE A 16 2.79 2.94 -3.53
N PHE A 17 3.41 2.93 -4.69
CA PHE A 17 2.80 3.40 -5.94
C PHE A 17 2.59 2.23 -6.88
N ALA A 18 1.45 2.17 -7.56
CA ALA A 18 1.22 1.23 -8.65
C ALA A 18 0.51 1.85 -9.85
N ARG A 19 0.87 1.40 -11.05
CA ARG A 19 0.23 1.78 -12.31
C ARG A 19 0.47 0.69 -13.35
N PHE A 20 -0.50 0.45 -14.24
CA PHE A 20 -0.24 -0.35 -15.43
C PHE A 20 0.49 0.46 -16.52
N ALA A 21 1.51 -0.14 -17.12
CA ALA A 21 2.06 0.29 -18.40
C ALA A 21 1.31 -0.38 -19.56
N SER A 22 1.81 -0.22 -20.78
CA SER A 22 1.39 -1.05 -21.91
C SER A 22 1.75 -2.52 -21.68
N ASP A 23 1.10 -3.42 -22.45
CA ASP A 23 1.47 -4.83 -22.54
C ASP A 23 1.49 -5.57 -21.19
N ASP A 24 0.48 -5.35 -20.35
CA ASP A 24 0.29 -6.11 -19.10
C ASP A 24 1.39 -5.93 -18.02
N TRP A 25 2.27 -4.95 -18.19
CA TRP A 25 3.24 -4.58 -17.16
C TRP A 25 2.57 -3.74 -16.08
N GLN A 26 2.87 -4.04 -14.82
CA GLN A 26 2.56 -3.16 -13.69
C GLN A 26 3.86 -2.59 -13.12
N TYR A 27 3.96 -1.26 -13.06
CA TYR A 27 4.95 -0.59 -12.24
C TYR A 27 4.58 -0.69 -10.77
N LEU A 28 5.57 -0.94 -9.93
CA LEU A 28 5.46 -0.84 -8.48
C LEU A 28 6.65 -0.05 -7.94
N VAL A 29 6.37 0.92 -7.07
CA VAL A 29 7.39 1.62 -6.29
C VAL A 29 7.04 1.45 -4.82
N TYR A 30 8.03 1.15 -3.99
CA TYR A 30 7.85 0.94 -2.56
C TYR A 30 8.89 1.74 -1.78
N GLN A 31 8.48 2.39 -0.69
CA GLN A 31 9.38 3.01 0.27
C GLN A 31 8.81 2.85 1.68
N MET A 32 9.68 2.72 2.67
CA MET A 32 9.32 2.65 4.08
C MET A 32 10.43 3.25 4.94
N GLN A 33 10.12 3.50 6.21
CA GLN A 33 11.13 3.64 7.25
C GLN A 33 11.22 2.34 8.02
N TYR A 34 12.41 1.90 8.40
CA TYR A 34 12.59 0.66 9.14
C TYR A 34 13.73 0.72 10.17
N ALA A 35 13.70 -0.19 11.14
CA ALA A 35 14.80 -0.50 12.04
C ALA A 35 14.85 -2.01 12.34
N THR A 36 16.04 -2.58 12.34
CA THR A 36 16.35 -4.01 12.57
C THR A 36 17.60 -4.13 13.43
N THR A 37 17.84 -5.30 14.02
CA THR A 37 19.06 -5.61 14.78
C THR A 37 20.10 -6.38 13.98
N GLN A 38 19.74 -6.86 12.79
CA GLN A 38 20.56 -7.73 11.95
C GLN A 38 20.25 -7.50 10.47
N ALA A 39 21.15 -7.95 9.59
CA ALA A 39 20.93 -7.89 8.15
C ALA A 39 19.58 -8.55 7.78
N ASN A 40 18.84 -7.91 6.89
CA ASN A 40 17.46 -8.30 6.61
C ASN A 40 17.14 -8.09 5.12
N ALA A 41 16.23 -8.89 4.59
CA ALA A 41 15.66 -8.68 3.27
C ALA A 41 14.16 -8.41 3.38
N MET A 42 13.70 -7.44 2.60
CA MET A 42 12.29 -7.25 2.32
C MET A 42 11.90 -8.09 1.10
N ILE A 43 10.81 -8.84 1.20
CA ILE A 43 10.30 -9.72 0.16
C ILE A 43 8.92 -9.21 -0.24
N LEU A 44 8.71 -8.99 -1.54
CA LEU A 44 7.42 -8.58 -2.09
C LEU A 44 6.88 -9.69 -2.98
N PRO A 45 5.78 -10.37 -2.60
CA PRO A 45 5.11 -11.32 -3.46
C PRO A 45 4.46 -10.58 -4.62
N LEU A 46 4.57 -11.11 -5.84
CA LEU A 46 4.06 -10.51 -7.07
C LEU A 46 3.23 -11.53 -7.86
N PRO A 47 1.98 -11.17 -8.27
CA PRO A 47 1.15 -12.01 -9.12
C PRO A 47 1.66 -11.91 -10.58
N VAL A 48 2.82 -12.49 -10.83
CA VAL A 48 3.47 -12.50 -12.14
C VAL A 48 2.75 -13.46 -13.10
N ARG A 49 2.84 -13.20 -14.40
CA ARG A 49 2.43 -14.18 -15.42
C ARG A 49 3.29 -15.43 -15.31
N THR A 50 2.63 -16.58 -15.38
CA THR A 50 3.25 -17.90 -15.35
C THR A 50 3.28 -18.53 -16.75
N PRO A 51 4.35 -19.26 -17.12
CA PRO A 51 5.57 -19.46 -16.34
C PRO A 51 6.40 -18.18 -16.23
N ALA A 52 6.93 -17.92 -15.04
CA ALA A 52 7.78 -16.74 -14.79
C ALA A 52 9.22 -16.99 -15.27
N ASP A 53 9.84 -15.96 -15.83
CA ASP A 53 11.18 -15.98 -16.41
C ASP A 53 11.98 -14.80 -15.83
N GLU A 54 13.19 -15.08 -15.33
CA GLU A 54 14.00 -14.09 -14.60
C GLU A 54 14.29 -12.82 -15.40
N ARG A 55 14.40 -12.93 -16.73
CA ARG A 55 14.80 -11.83 -17.61
C ARG A 55 13.60 -11.09 -18.21
N ARG A 56 12.41 -11.69 -18.20
CA ARG A 56 11.24 -11.20 -18.94
C ARG A 56 10.02 -10.93 -18.07
N SER A 57 9.98 -11.46 -16.84
CA SER A 57 8.85 -11.28 -15.93
C SER A 57 8.97 -10.06 -15.05
N LEU A 58 10.19 -9.60 -14.74
CA LEU A 58 10.45 -8.45 -13.88
C LEU A 58 11.68 -7.66 -14.34
N GLU A 59 11.58 -6.34 -14.26
CA GLU A 59 12.70 -5.42 -14.50
C GLU A 59 12.79 -4.41 -13.35
N PHE A 60 13.94 -4.33 -12.69
CA PHE A 60 14.21 -3.31 -11.68
C PHE A 60 14.51 -1.95 -12.31
N ILE A 61 14.13 -0.89 -11.60
CA ILE A 61 14.33 0.49 -12.03
C ILE A 61 14.97 1.22 -10.85
N THR A 62 16.14 1.81 -11.06
CA THR A 62 16.79 2.60 -10.01
C THR A 62 16.14 3.98 -9.90
N LEU A 63 15.85 4.39 -8.66
CA LEU A 63 15.38 5.72 -8.27
C LEU A 63 16.30 6.33 -7.20
N ASP A 64 17.56 5.93 -7.19
CA ASP A 64 18.61 6.49 -6.33
C ASP A 64 18.80 8.00 -6.53
N GLU A 65 18.63 8.47 -7.77
CA GLU A 65 18.65 9.89 -8.13
C GLU A 65 17.28 10.61 -7.94
N HIS A 66 16.25 9.90 -7.46
CA HIS A 66 14.92 10.48 -7.20
C HIS A 66 14.36 10.10 -5.81
N PRO A 67 15.07 10.40 -4.70
CA PRO A 67 14.61 10.04 -3.35
C PRO A 67 13.35 10.77 -2.90
N GLU A 68 12.97 11.87 -3.57
CA GLU A 68 11.79 12.69 -3.31
C GLU A 68 10.49 12.16 -3.95
N PHE A 69 10.54 11.07 -4.74
CA PHE A 69 9.41 10.52 -5.49
C PHE A 69 8.07 10.57 -4.73
N PHE A 70 8.01 10.02 -3.51
CA PHE A 70 6.76 9.99 -2.73
C PHE A 70 6.40 11.33 -2.08
N SER A 71 7.37 12.17 -1.73
CA SER A 71 7.07 13.51 -1.23
C SER A 71 6.47 14.41 -2.32
N GLU A 72 6.89 14.22 -3.57
CA GLU A 72 6.27 14.88 -4.72
C GLU A 72 4.85 14.37 -4.93
N LEU A 73 4.62 13.04 -4.91
CA LEU A 73 3.27 12.48 -5.00
C LEU A 73 2.34 13.05 -3.92
N ALA A 74 2.83 13.16 -2.68
CA ALA A 74 2.07 13.71 -1.57
C ALA A 74 1.71 15.19 -1.76
N ALA A 75 2.58 15.98 -2.42
CA ALA A 75 2.38 17.41 -2.65
C ALA A 75 1.20 17.72 -3.60
N GLY A 76 0.79 16.76 -4.42
CA GLY A 76 -0.39 16.90 -5.30
C GLY A 76 -1.74 16.89 -4.56
N PHE A 77 -1.74 16.53 -3.27
CA PHE A 77 -2.94 16.46 -2.44
C PHE A 77 -3.03 17.68 -1.51
N PRO A 78 -4.24 18.16 -1.18
CA PRO A 78 -4.42 19.19 -0.17
C PRO A 78 -3.68 18.80 1.12
N LEU A 79 -2.99 19.78 1.73
CA LEU A 79 -2.41 19.60 3.05
C LEU A 79 -3.51 19.16 4.02
N ALA A 80 -3.44 17.91 4.47
CA ALA A 80 -4.05 17.56 5.73
C ALA A 80 -3.25 18.35 6.78
N LEU A 81 -3.88 19.31 7.46
CA LEU A 81 -3.27 19.95 8.62
C LEU A 81 -2.89 18.82 9.60
N PRO A 82 -1.60 18.62 9.90
CA PRO A 82 -1.19 17.56 10.80
C PRO A 82 -1.58 17.91 12.24
N ASP A 83 -2.02 16.91 13.00
CA ASP A 83 -1.82 16.91 14.45
C ASP A 83 -0.32 16.72 14.68
N PHE A 84 0.32 17.71 15.31
CA PHE A 84 1.78 17.82 15.46
C PHE A 84 2.32 16.77 16.44
N GLU A 85 3.20 15.87 15.98
CA GLU A 85 4.34 15.36 16.77
C GLU A 85 5.60 15.24 15.90
N ASP A 86 6.62 16.00 16.27
CA ASP A 86 7.96 16.13 15.68
C ASP A 86 8.83 14.89 15.93
N PHE A 87 9.65 14.46 14.96
CA PHE A 87 11.00 13.91 15.27
C PHE A 87 12.01 14.13 14.12
N GLY A 88 13.19 14.64 14.50
CA GLY A 88 14.23 15.19 13.63
C GLY A 88 15.23 14.21 12.99
N ARG A 89 16.02 14.78 12.05
CA ARG A 89 17.03 14.14 11.18
C ARG A 89 18.40 13.95 11.85
N GLY A 90 19.11 12.89 11.43
CA GLY A 90 20.57 12.78 11.50
C GLY A 90 21.11 11.79 10.44
N LEU A 91 22.20 12.15 9.74
CA LEU A 91 22.91 11.34 8.73
C LEU A 91 24.27 10.87 9.25
N PRO A 92 24.78 9.69 8.82
CA PRO A 92 26.15 9.63 8.27
C PRO A 92 26.39 8.57 7.15
N ALA A 93 27.49 8.73 6.39
CA ALA A 93 28.11 7.80 5.41
C ALA A 93 29.18 6.88 6.09
N PRO A 94 29.67 5.70 5.57
CA PRO A 94 30.55 5.57 4.36
C PRO A 94 30.70 4.16 3.63
N ALA A 95 31.47 4.18 2.53
CA ALA A 95 32.37 3.23 1.78
C ALA A 95 32.38 1.65 1.79
N ALA A 96 32.22 1.08 0.57
CA ALA A 96 32.95 0.08 -0.27
C ALA A 96 33.66 -1.22 0.25
N ASN A 97 33.30 -2.41 -0.30
CA ASN A 97 34.01 -3.23 -1.36
C ASN A 97 33.64 -4.75 -1.41
N ALA A 98 33.77 -5.33 -2.63
CA ALA A 98 33.35 -6.64 -3.21
C ALA A 98 33.96 -7.97 -2.64
N LEU A 99 33.59 -9.25 -2.95
CA LEU A 99 33.25 -9.99 -4.20
C LEU A 99 32.53 -11.39 -3.99
N ALA A 100 31.71 -11.80 -4.99
CA ALA A 100 31.36 -13.14 -5.59
C ALA A 100 30.71 -14.32 -4.79
N GLY A 101 29.59 -14.99 -5.19
CA GLY A 101 28.58 -14.78 -6.27
C GLY A 101 27.38 -15.80 -6.25
N PRO A 102 26.12 -15.36 -6.03
CA PRO A 102 24.84 -16.05 -6.29
C PRO A 102 24.00 -15.34 -7.40
N LEU A 103 22.66 -15.57 -7.50
CA LEU A 103 21.65 -15.04 -8.48
C LEU A 103 21.96 -13.67 -9.13
N GLU A 104 21.37 -13.35 -10.31
CA GLU A 104 21.55 -12.03 -10.96
C GLU A 104 21.13 -10.89 -10.02
N VAL A 105 22.12 -10.34 -9.33
CA VAL A 105 22.01 -9.26 -8.34
C VAL A 105 22.16 -7.95 -9.09
N GLN A 106 21.13 -7.11 -9.00
CA GLN A 106 21.25 -5.71 -9.42
C GLN A 106 21.57 -4.90 -8.16
N GLU A 107 22.74 -4.27 -8.14
CA GLU A 107 23.02 -3.23 -7.15
C GLU A 107 22.20 -1.98 -7.49
N VAL A 108 21.33 -1.57 -6.58
CA VAL A 108 20.44 -0.44 -6.76
C VAL A 108 20.57 0.44 -5.52
N GLY A 109 21.59 1.30 -5.51
CA GLY A 109 21.87 2.25 -4.42
C GLY A 109 21.92 1.63 -3.02
N ASP A 110 20.90 1.87 -2.20
CA ASP A 110 20.78 1.50 -0.78
C ASP A 110 20.47 0.00 -0.55
N PHE A 111 20.23 -0.76 -1.61
CA PHE A 111 19.87 -2.18 -1.52
C PHE A 111 20.46 -3.01 -2.65
N VAL A 112 20.39 -4.32 -2.45
CA VAL A 112 20.65 -5.34 -3.47
C VAL A 112 19.33 -5.98 -3.83
N ALA A 113 18.97 -5.97 -5.11
CA ALA A 113 17.70 -6.48 -5.61
C ALA A 113 17.87 -7.79 -6.38
N SER A 114 16.93 -8.71 -6.21
CA SER A 114 16.85 -9.98 -6.94
C SER A 114 15.41 -10.37 -7.19
N PHE A 115 15.13 -11.02 -8.32
CA PHE A 115 13.83 -11.62 -8.61
C PHE A 115 13.89 -13.13 -8.44
N VAL A 116 12.90 -13.67 -7.74
CA VAL A 116 12.73 -15.10 -7.47
C VAL A 116 11.46 -15.57 -8.20
N PRO A 117 11.57 -16.34 -9.29
CA PRO A 117 10.42 -16.67 -10.14
C PRO A 117 9.33 -17.49 -9.45
N SER A 118 9.69 -18.32 -8.46
CA SER A 118 8.78 -19.20 -7.74
C SER A 118 9.24 -19.47 -6.31
N LEU A 119 8.35 -19.99 -5.44
CA LEU A 119 8.72 -20.40 -4.08
C LEU A 119 9.90 -21.40 -4.05
N ALA A 120 9.97 -22.31 -5.03
CA ALA A 120 11.04 -23.30 -5.12
C ALA A 120 12.43 -22.69 -5.35
N ASP A 121 12.49 -21.47 -5.90
CA ASP A 121 13.73 -20.76 -6.21
C ASP A 121 14.34 -20.03 -5.00
N PHE A 122 13.63 -19.92 -3.86
CA PHE A 122 14.18 -19.30 -2.64
C PHE A 122 15.43 -20.01 -2.13
N ASN A 123 15.59 -21.31 -2.41
CA ASN A 123 16.77 -22.07 -2.04
C ASN A 123 18.07 -21.60 -2.75
N ARG A 124 17.97 -20.67 -3.71
CA ARG A 124 19.09 -20.04 -4.41
C ARG A 124 19.56 -18.74 -3.76
N LEU A 125 18.80 -18.16 -2.83
CA LEU A 125 19.20 -16.97 -2.05
C LEU A 125 20.17 -17.33 -0.93
N ASP A 126 20.89 -16.38 -0.36
CA ASP A 126 21.59 -16.61 0.92
C ASP A 126 20.57 -16.93 2.03
N GLU A 127 20.91 -17.84 2.94
CA GLU A 127 20.04 -18.31 4.03
C GLU A 127 19.48 -17.15 4.86
N GLN A 128 20.28 -16.11 5.12
CA GLN A 128 19.83 -14.95 5.92
C GLN A 128 18.71 -14.13 5.24
N PHE A 129 18.52 -14.33 3.93
CA PHE A 129 17.50 -13.66 3.12
C PHE A 129 16.34 -14.57 2.73
N ARG A 130 16.26 -15.76 3.32
CA ARG A 130 15.15 -16.70 3.13
C ARG A 130 14.14 -16.59 4.26
N ILE A 131 12.93 -17.00 3.94
CA ILE A 131 11.88 -17.29 4.91
C ILE A 131 11.73 -18.80 4.98
N SER A 132 11.42 -19.34 6.16
CA SER A 132 11.23 -20.78 6.32
C SER A 132 10.04 -21.27 5.49
N GLN A 133 10.13 -22.51 4.98
CA GLN A 133 9.02 -23.12 4.23
C GLN A 133 7.73 -23.15 5.07
N ASP A 134 7.85 -23.43 6.37
CA ASP A 134 6.73 -23.43 7.32
C ASP A 134 5.96 -22.09 7.37
N SER A 135 6.63 -20.96 7.09
CA SER A 135 5.97 -19.64 7.03
C SER A 135 5.21 -19.47 5.71
N TRP A 136 5.76 -19.98 4.60
CA TRP A 136 5.08 -19.99 3.30
C TRP A 136 3.88 -20.93 3.28
N ASP A 137 3.97 -22.07 3.98
CA ASP A 137 2.88 -23.03 4.09
C ASP A 137 1.65 -22.46 4.82
N GLN A 138 1.85 -21.43 5.66
CA GLN A 138 0.77 -20.67 6.30
C GLN A 138 0.08 -19.69 5.33
N ILE A 139 0.66 -19.41 4.16
CA ILE A 139 0.12 -18.49 3.14
C ILE A 139 0.11 -19.14 1.76
N PRO A 140 -0.71 -20.19 1.55
CA PRO A 140 -0.73 -20.94 0.30
C PRO A 140 -1.18 -20.11 -0.91
N ARG A 141 -1.77 -18.93 -0.70
CA ARG A 141 -2.14 -18.00 -1.80
C ARG A 141 -0.95 -17.53 -2.64
N TYR A 142 0.29 -17.64 -2.14
CA TYR A 142 1.49 -17.26 -2.87
C TYR A 142 2.19 -18.44 -3.58
N ALA A 143 1.54 -19.60 -3.65
CA ALA A 143 2.12 -20.79 -4.28
C ALA A 143 2.50 -20.59 -5.75
N ASP A 144 1.81 -19.70 -6.47
CA ASP A 144 2.01 -19.37 -7.88
C ASP A 144 2.55 -17.95 -8.11
N TYR A 145 3.11 -17.31 -7.07
CA TYR A 145 3.67 -15.97 -7.16
C TYR A 145 5.18 -16.00 -7.50
N GLY A 146 5.67 -14.91 -8.08
CA GLY A 146 7.08 -14.56 -8.10
C GLY A 146 7.37 -13.56 -6.97
N PHE A 147 8.64 -13.26 -6.70
CA PHE A 147 9.01 -12.42 -5.56
C PHE A 147 10.14 -11.45 -5.92
N ALA A 148 9.94 -10.17 -5.63
CA ALA A 148 11.04 -9.22 -5.61
C ALA A 148 11.66 -9.19 -4.21
N VAL A 149 12.97 -9.40 -4.12
CA VAL A 149 13.71 -9.49 -2.87
C VAL A 149 14.72 -8.35 -2.82
N PHE A 150 14.66 -7.56 -1.75
CA PHE A 150 15.51 -6.39 -1.52
C PHE A 150 16.30 -6.61 -0.23
N GLN A 151 17.59 -6.89 -0.37
CA GLN A 151 18.52 -6.97 0.76
C GLN A 151 18.91 -5.56 1.17
N LEU A 152 18.64 -5.20 2.42
CA LEU A 152 18.84 -3.84 2.92
C LEU A 152 20.29 -3.67 3.39
N LYS A 153 21.00 -2.66 2.86
CA LYS A 153 22.42 -2.42 3.21
C LYS A 153 22.60 -1.81 4.60
N SER A 154 21.57 -1.17 5.15
CA SER A 154 21.57 -0.55 6.47
C SER A 154 20.67 -1.31 7.45
N LEU A 155 20.91 -1.15 8.75
CA LEU A 155 20.05 -1.73 9.78
C LEU A 155 18.84 -0.86 10.11
N LYS A 156 18.88 0.42 9.74
CA LYS A 156 17.81 1.40 9.97
C LYS A 156 17.85 2.50 8.93
N GLY A 157 16.71 3.16 8.72
CA GLY A 157 16.62 4.38 7.92
C GLY A 157 15.44 4.37 6.97
N LYS A 158 15.54 5.22 5.94
CA LYS A 158 14.58 5.35 4.84
C LYS A 158 15.38 5.17 3.54
N PRO A 159 15.42 3.97 2.94
CA PRO A 159 16.14 3.79 1.69
C PRO A 159 15.45 4.62 0.60
N HIS A 160 16.19 4.96 -0.46
CA HIS A 160 15.55 5.52 -1.64
C HIS A 160 14.46 4.56 -2.17
N PRO A 161 13.47 5.05 -2.94
CA PRO A 161 12.37 4.22 -3.42
C PRO A 161 12.85 2.99 -4.21
N MET A 162 12.28 1.83 -3.89
CA MET A 162 12.49 0.56 -4.57
C MET A 162 11.49 0.45 -5.71
N ALA A 163 11.94 0.52 -6.96
CA ALA A 163 11.08 0.48 -8.13
C ALA A 163 11.38 -0.71 -9.05
N PHE A 164 10.32 -1.24 -9.65
CA PHE A 164 10.37 -2.27 -10.67
C PHE A 164 9.08 -2.27 -11.47
N ARG A 165 9.09 -2.99 -12.59
CA ARG A 165 7.88 -3.41 -13.28
C ARG A 165 7.85 -4.92 -13.41
N PHE A 166 6.66 -5.51 -13.37
CA PHE A 166 6.48 -6.94 -13.59
C PHE A 166 5.31 -7.22 -14.53
N ARG A 167 5.38 -8.32 -15.30
CA ARG A 167 4.27 -8.79 -16.15
C ARG A 167 3.18 -9.35 -15.24
N SER A 168 2.14 -8.57 -14.98
CA SER A 168 1.08 -8.94 -14.05
C SER A 168 0.10 -9.91 -14.70
N ARG A 169 -0.28 -10.96 -13.97
CA ARG A 169 -1.40 -11.82 -14.39
C ARG A 169 -2.76 -11.14 -14.18
N LEU A 170 -2.81 -10.06 -13.39
CA LEU A 170 -4.02 -9.28 -13.11
C LEU A 170 -4.28 -8.17 -14.12
N ALA A 171 -3.56 -8.16 -15.25
CA ALA A 171 -3.75 -7.17 -16.30
C ALA A 171 -4.82 -7.54 -17.34
N THR A 172 -5.42 -8.74 -17.24
CA THR A 172 -6.39 -9.22 -18.25
C THR A 172 -7.72 -8.47 -18.17
N HIS A 173 -8.36 -8.29 -19.33
CA HIS A 173 -9.49 -7.38 -19.54
C HIS A 173 -10.73 -7.65 -18.67
N ASP A 174 -10.91 -8.88 -18.24
CA ASP A 174 -12.07 -9.38 -17.53
C ASP A 174 -11.98 -9.21 -16.00
N GLN A 175 -10.78 -9.01 -15.44
CA GLN A 175 -10.54 -8.80 -14.00
C GLN A 175 -9.29 -7.93 -13.77
N ARG A 176 -9.24 -6.77 -14.43
CA ARG A 176 -8.06 -5.90 -14.41
C ARG A 176 -7.93 -5.23 -13.04
N SER A 177 -6.88 -5.54 -12.29
CA SER A 177 -6.67 -4.99 -10.94
C SER A 177 -5.22 -4.60 -10.68
N LEU A 178 -5.00 -3.41 -10.12
CA LEU A 178 -3.69 -3.04 -9.59
C LEU A 178 -3.42 -3.80 -8.29
N PHE A 179 -2.25 -4.43 -8.21
CA PHE A 179 -1.82 -5.18 -7.04
C PHE A 179 -0.88 -4.36 -6.15
N PHE A 180 -1.12 -4.38 -4.84
CA PHE A 180 -0.27 -3.78 -3.82
C PHE A 180 0.15 -4.84 -2.78
N PRO A 181 1.45 -5.21 -2.72
CA PRO A 181 1.95 -6.15 -1.71
C PRO A 181 1.90 -5.46 -0.34
N THR A 182 0.97 -5.86 0.49
CA THR A 182 0.65 -5.20 1.77
C THR A 182 0.51 -6.18 2.93
N VAL A 183 0.69 -7.49 2.69
CA VAL A 183 0.76 -8.49 3.75
C VAL A 183 2.04 -8.35 4.56
N HIS A 184 1.91 -8.49 5.88
CA HIS A 184 3.01 -8.39 6.83
C HIS A 184 3.35 -9.78 7.35
N ILE A 185 4.64 -10.09 7.36
CA ILE A 185 5.25 -11.21 8.08
C ILE A 185 6.58 -10.68 8.59
N HIS A 186 6.77 -10.65 9.90
CA HIS A 186 7.95 -9.98 10.45
C HIS A 186 8.50 -10.58 11.74
N ASP A 187 7.90 -11.66 12.23
CA ASP A 187 8.32 -12.43 13.40
C ASP A 187 8.29 -13.95 13.10
N GLY A 188 8.25 -14.30 11.81
CA GLY A 188 8.07 -15.67 11.33
C GLY A 188 6.63 -16.19 11.49
N GLN A 189 5.66 -15.35 11.86
CA GLN A 189 4.26 -15.71 12.00
C GLN A 189 3.38 -14.93 11.04
N VAL A 190 2.22 -15.51 10.73
CA VAL A 190 1.20 -14.89 9.90
C VAL A 190 0.03 -14.52 10.79
N HIS A 191 -0.08 -13.23 11.10
CA HIS A 191 -1.19 -12.72 11.89
C HIS A 191 -2.40 -12.44 11.00
N ALA A 192 -3.61 -12.73 11.49
CA ALA A 192 -4.84 -12.44 10.74
C ALA A 192 -5.11 -10.93 10.60
N ARG A 193 -4.58 -10.12 11.52
CA ARG A 193 -4.72 -8.65 11.54
C ARG A 193 -3.44 -8.00 11.98
N GLU A 194 -3.16 -6.85 11.38
CA GLU A 194 -1.90 -6.12 11.55
C GLU A 194 -2.09 -4.62 11.65
N GLU A 195 -1.10 -3.92 12.18
CA GLU A 195 -1.08 -2.46 12.22
C GLU A 195 -0.57 -1.87 10.90
N PHE A 196 -1.40 -1.05 10.25
CA PHE A 196 -1.07 -0.40 9.00
C PHE A 196 -0.81 1.09 9.18
N ASP A 197 0.28 1.55 8.58
CA ASP A 197 0.57 2.97 8.32
C ASP A 197 1.04 3.13 6.86
N HIS A 198 0.10 2.96 5.91
CA HIS A 198 0.43 2.86 4.48
C HIS A 198 -0.31 3.90 3.65
N SER A 199 0.40 4.60 2.79
CA SER A 199 -0.20 5.44 1.75
C SER A 199 -0.02 4.76 0.40
N LEU A 200 -1.13 4.33 -0.20
CA LEU A 200 -1.15 3.67 -1.51
C LEU A 200 -1.51 4.70 -2.57
N TYR A 201 -0.61 4.94 -3.51
CA TYR A 201 -0.77 5.84 -4.65
C TYR A 201 -0.99 5.04 -5.93
N MET A 202 -1.81 5.56 -6.84
CA MET A 202 -2.12 4.88 -8.09
C MET A 202 -2.42 5.84 -9.24
N GLN A 203 -2.15 5.40 -10.47
CA GLN A 203 -2.66 6.01 -11.69
C GLN A 203 -3.37 4.95 -12.52
N ALA A 204 -4.54 5.31 -13.05
CA ALA A 204 -5.30 4.49 -13.98
C ALA A 204 -6.12 5.41 -14.89
N ASP A 205 -6.10 5.15 -16.19
CA ASP A 205 -6.85 5.95 -17.17
C ASP A 205 -8.36 5.84 -16.91
N GLU A 206 -8.81 4.68 -16.40
CA GLU A 206 -10.19 4.43 -15.97
C GLU A 206 -10.63 5.39 -14.86
N PHE A 207 -9.75 5.68 -13.90
CA PHE A 207 -10.05 6.60 -12.80
C PHE A 207 -10.11 8.03 -13.28
N ASP A 208 -9.13 8.44 -14.09
CA ASP A 208 -9.09 9.79 -14.67
C ASP A 208 -10.34 10.07 -15.52
N ALA A 209 -10.78 9.09 -16.31
CA ALA A 209 -11.98 9.21 -17.15
C ALA A 209 -13.28 9.30 -16.34
N ALA A 210 -13.32 8.72 -15.14
CA ALA A 210 -14.51 8.72 -14.29
C ALA A 210 -14.58 9.90 -13.32
N CYS A 211 -13.43 10.51 -13.01
CA CYS A 211 -13.38 11.64 -12.10
C CYS A 211 -14.18 12.84 -12.62
N GLY A 212 -14.97 13.44 -11.73
CA GLY A 212 -15.73 14.66 -12.03
C GLY A 212 -14.86 15.93 -11.96
N GLU A 213 -15.49 17.08 -11.76
CA GLU A 213 -14.80 18.32 -11.44
C GLU A 213 -14.08 18.23 -10.08
N TYR A 214 -12.91 18.85 -9.96
CA TYR A 214 -12.20 18.90 -8.69
C TYR A 214 -12.91 19.86 -7.73
N LEU A 215 -13.34 19.34 -6.58
CA LEU A 215 -13.99 20.13 -5.55
C LEU A 215 -12.97 20.45 -4.44
N GLU A 216 -12.48 21.69 -4.42
CA GLU A 216 -11.60 22.15 -3.35
C GLU A 216 -12.35 22.15 -2.00
N ARG A 217 -11.86 21.37 -1.05
CA ARG A 217 -12.48 21.16 0.26
C ARG A 217 -11.43 21.37 1.35
N PRO A 218 -11.81 21.84 2.56
CA PRO A 218 -10.88 21.98 3.68
C PRO A 218 -10.29 20.65 4.21
N ARG A 219 -10.78 19.52 3.71
CA ARG A 219 -10.35 18.17 4.08
C ARG A 219 -10.21 17.33 2.84
N LEU A 220 -9.40 16.28 2.92
CA LEU A 220 -9.29 15.26 1.89
C LEU A 220 -10.66 14.58 1.71
N VAL A 221 -11.25 14.74 0.54
CA VAL A 221 -12.53 14.12 0.18
C VAL A 221 -12.25 13.08 -0.90
N ARG A 222 -12.85 11.90 -0.73
CA ARG A 222 -12.85 10.86 -1.77
C ARG A 222 -13.69 11.33 -2.94
N ASP A 223 -13.18 11.17 -4.15
CA ASP A 223 -13.97 11.33 -5.36
C ASP A 223 -15.08 10.28 -5.35
N SER A 224 -16.31 10.69 -5.61
CA SER A 224 -17.46 9.79 -5.54
C SER A 224 -17.46 8.74 -6.64
N ALA A 225 -16.82 9.01 -7.77
CA ALA A 225 -16.79 8.08 -8.91
C ALA A 225 -15.76 6.96 -8.69
N THR A 226 -14.62 7.27 -8.09
CA THR A 226 -13.52 6.31 -7.92
C THR A 226 -13.42 5.77 -6.49
N GLY A 227 -14.00 6.44 -5.51
CA GLY A 227 -13.88 6.09 -4.10
C GLY A 227 -12.51 6.41 -3.48
N TYR A 228 -11.61 7.04 -4.24
CA TYR A 228 -10.26 7.41 -3.81
C TYR A 228 -10.11 8.92 -3.64
N VAL A 229 -9.15 9.34 -2.82
CA VAL A 229 -8.73 10.75 -2.84
C VAL A 229 -7.88 10.95 -4.09
N ARG A 230 -8.05 12.05 -4.82
CA ARG A 230 -7.21 12.35 -6.01
C ARG A 230 -6.44 13.66 -5.85
N SER A 231 -5.35 13.77 -6.60
CA SER A 231 -4.56 15.00 -6.69
C SER A 231 -5.37 16.12 -7.36
N LYS A 232 -5.00 17.37 -7.06
CA LYS A 232 -5.63 18.56 -7.67
C LYS A 232 -5.24 18.72 -9.13
N TRP A 233 -3.98 18.41 -9.44
CA TRP A 233 -3.38 18.57 -10.75
C TRP A 233 -2.92 17.22 -11.29
N VAL A 234 -2.62 17.15 -12.59
CA VAL A 234 -1.94 15.99 -13.19
C VAL A 234 -0.48 15.93 -12.73
N ALA A 235 0.10 14.74 -12.70
CA ALA A 235 1.41 14.49 -12.10
C ALA A 235 2.53 15.40 -12.65
N GLY A 236 2.48 15.74 -13.94
CA GLY A 236 3.48 16.59 -14.60
C GLY A 236 3.52 18.03 -14.11
N GLU A 237 2.50 18.50 -13.38
CA GLU A 237 2.49 19.84 -12.81
C GLU A 237 3.25 19.95 -11.47
N PHE A 238 3.46 18.82 -10.78
CA PHE A 238 4.01 18.84 -9.41
C PHE A 238 5.02 17.70 -9.10
N CYS A 239 5.22 16.76 -10.02
CA CYS A 239 6.24 15.71 -9.92
C CYS A 239 7.30 15.87 -11.01
N ASN A 240 8.51 15.42 -10.72
CA ASN A 240 9.57 15.26 -11.70
C ASN A 240 9.35 13.96 -12.50
N VAL A 241 8.55 14.05 -13.56
CA VAL A 241 8.17 12.89 -14.40
C VAL A 241 9.39 12.27 -15.09
N GLU A 242 10.36 13.08 -15.51
CA GLU A 242 11.59 12.59 -16.14
C GLU A 242 12.43 11.75 -15.17
N ALA A 243 12.63 12.23 -13.94
CA ALA A 243 13.36 11.50 -12.90
C ALA A 243 12.66 10.19 -12.49
N SER A 244 11.34 10.07 -12.71
CA SER A 244 10.59 8.84 -12.47
C SER A 244 10.89 7.71 -13.48
N ARG A 245 11.69 7.97 -14.53
CA ARG A 245 12.09 6.99 -15.55
C ARG A 245 10.90 6.24 -16.20
N GLY A 246 9.82 6.98 -16.47
CA GLY A 246 8.61 6.47 -17.13
C GLY A 246 7.60 5.80 -16.20
N ILE A 247 7.89 5.72 -14.89
CA ILE A 247 6.94 5.19 -13.90
C ILE A 247 5.69 6.07 -13.85
N LEU A 248 5.86 7.39 -13.75
CA LEU A 248 4.76 8.34 -13.73
C LEU A 248 4.29 8.69 -15.14
N LYS A 249 2.97 8.74 -15.32
CA LYS A 249 2.32 9.35 -16.48
C LYS A 249 2.01 10.81 -16.14
N GLY A 250 2.71 11.74 -16.78
CA GLY A 250 2.66 13.17 -16.43
C GLY A 250 1.31 13.84 -16.70
N ASP A 251 0.56 13.36 -17.69
CA ASP A 251 -0.76 13.86 -18.06
C ASP A 251 -1.91 13.18 -17.29
N ALA A 252 -1.60 12.34 -16.29
CA ALA A 252 -2.59 11.64 -15.48
C ALA A 252 -2.61 12.12 -14.02
N LEU A 253 -3.77 12.00 -13.38
CA LEU A 253 -3.96 12.30 -11.96
C LEU A 253 -3.33 11.21 -11.08
N ILE A 254 -3.05 11.54 -9.82
CA ILE A 254 -2.66 10.57 -8.79
C ILE A 254 -3.86 10.33 -7.88
N HIS A 255 -4.20 9.06 -7.68
CA HIS A 255 -5.20 8.62 -6.72
C HIS A 255 -4.52 8.05 -5.48
N ARG A 256 -5.13 8.18 -4.31
CA ARG A 256 -4.59 7.75 -3.03
C ARG A 256 -5.62 7.03 -2.17
N ARG A 257 -5.17 5.95 -1.54
CA ARG A 257 -5.85 5.24 -0.45
C ARG A 257 -4.91 5.17 0.75
N ASP A 258 -5.39 5.67 1.88
CA ASP A 258 -4.67 5.54 3.16
C ASP A 258 -5.18 4.30 3.92
N MET A 259 -4.25 3.51 4.46
CA MET A 259 -4.51 2.40 5.37
C MET A 259 -3.93 2.76 6.74
N ARG A 260 -4.77 2.89 7.76
CA ARG A 260 -4.38 3.30 9.11
C ARG A 260 -4.98 2.39 10.17
N GLY A 261 -4.17 2.01 11.16
CA GLY A 261 -4.55 1.21 12.32
C GLY A 261 -4.65 -0.28 12.03
N ARG A 262 -5.31 -1.01 12.94
CA ARG A 262 -5.41 -2.47 12.87
C ARG A 262 -6.37 -2.97 11.80
N LEU A 263 -5.88 -3.52 10.69
CA LEU A 263 -6.68 -4.02 9.56
C LEU A 263 -6.47 -5.53 9.35
N ALA A 264 -7.22 -6.13 8.42
CA ALA A 264 -6.95 -7.50 7.97
C ALA A 264 -5.57 -7.55 7.26
N ASN A 265 -4.84 -8.63 7.48
CA ASN A 265 -3.51 -8.82 6.91
C ASN A 265 -3.58 -9.41 5.50
N ASP A 266 -4.07 -8.60 4.56
CA ASP A 266 -4.33 -9.00 3.18
C ASP A 266 -3.72 -8.01 2.19
N ASP A 267 -3.36 -8.53 1.02
CA ASP A 267 -2.91 -7.68 -0.08
C ASP A 267 -4.06 -6.82 -0.60
N VAL A 268 -3.75 -5.60 -1.02
CA VAL A 268 -4.72 -4.70 -1.60
C VAL A 268 -4.77 -4.92 -3.11
N LEU A 269 -5.96 -5.31 -3.57
CA LEU A 269 -6.35 -5.26 -4.97
C LEU A 269 -7.22 -4.02 -5.20
N VAL A 270 -6.89 -3.27 -6.25
CA VAL A 270 -7.67 -2.14 -6.72
C VAL A 270 -8.26 -2.50 -8.07
N ASP A 271 -9.56 -2.78 -8.09
CA ASP A 271 -10.30 -3.07 -9.32
C ASP A 271 -10.41 -1.81 -10.18
N LEU A 272 -10.18 -1.97 -11.48
CA LEU A 272 -10.33 -0.90 -12.46
C LEU A 272 -11.71 -0.92 -13.13
N ASP A 273 -12.52 -1.95 -12.89
CA ASP A 273 -13.94 -1.95 -13.23
C ASP A 273 -14.75 -1.12 -12.22
N LEU A 274 -15.03 0.12 -12.60
CA LEU A 274 -15.73 1.10 -11.77
C LEU A 274 -17.21 0.78 -11.55
N ALA A 275 -17.79 -0.18 -12.26
CA ALA A 275 -19.18 -0.59 -12.03
C ALA A 275 -19.41 -1.09 -10.59
N GLN A 276 -18.38 -1.66 -9.96
CA GLN A 276 -18.47 -2.17 -8.59
C GLN A 276 -18.34 -1.09 -7.51
N VAL A 277 -17.73 0.05 -7.82
CA VAL A 277 -17.57 1.18 -6.89
C VAL A 277 -18.93 1.83 -6.59
N GLU A 278 -19.82 1.85 -7.58
CA GLU A 278 -21.19 2.34 -7.43
C GLU A 278 -22.03 1.46 -6.48
N GLU A 279 -21.73 0.16 -6.40
CA GLU A 279 -22.46 -0.80 -5.56
C GLU A 279 -21.99 -0.75 -4.08
N GLN A 280 -20.69 -0.52 -3.84
CA GLN A 280 -20.15 -0.33 -2.48
C GLN A 280 -20.57 1.02 -1.86
N SER A 281 -20.72 2.07 -2.67
CA SER A 281 -21.22 3.37 -2.19
C SER A 281 -22.73 3.36 -1.92
N ARG A 282 -23.51 2.53 -2.64
CA ARG A 282 -24.95 2.31 -2.41
C ARG A 282 -25.26 1.37 -1.24
N SER A 283 -24.32 0.50 -0.87
CA SER A 283 -24.52 -0.53 0.17
C SER A 283 -24.11 -0.10 1.58
N LEU A 284 -23.73 1.16 1.81
CA LEU A 284 -23.89 1.74 3.14
C LEU A 284 -25.40 1.88 3.38
N PRO A 285 -26.03 1.05 4.22
CA PRO A 285 -27.38 1.34 4.63
C PRO A 285 -27.24 2.55 5.54
N GLY A 286 -27.55 3.73 4.99
CA GLY A 286 -28.27 4.71 5.75
C GLY A 286 -29.51 4.00 6.26
N THR A 287 -29.38 3.33 7.40
CA THR A 287 -30.55 2.98 8.20
C THR A 287 -31.22 4.33 8.45
N PRO A 288 -32.41 4.59 7.91
CA PRO A 288 -33.21 5.63 8.52
C PRO A 288 -33.39 5.14 9.96
N LEU A 289 -32.78 5.84 10.92
CA LEU A 289 -33.18 5.73 12.31
C LEU A 289 -34.71 5.71 12.30
N PRO A 290 -35.38 4.63 12.76
CA PRO A 290 -36.80 4.70 12.92
C PRO A 290 -37.02 5.80 13.96
N VAL A 291 -37.69 6.87 13.54
CA VAL A 291 -38.23 7.90 14.43
C VAL A 291 -39.33 7.20 15.27
N LEU A 292 -38.90 6.40 16.24
CA LEU A 292 -39.72 5.67 17.19
C LEU A 292 -38.99 5.64 18.54
N SER A 293 -38.60 6.82 19.02
CA SER A 293 -38.08 6.98 20.39
C SER A 293 -38.58 8.26 21.09
N SER A 294 -39.64 8.89 20.58
CA SER A 294 -40.32 10.02 21.24
C SER A 294 -41.69 9.69 21.85
N MET A 295 -42.20 8.45 21.74
CA MET A 295 -43.47 8.05 22.39
C MET A 295 -43.29 7.38 23.77
N ALA A 296 -42.09 6.89 24.12
CA ALA A 296 -41.84 6.31 25.44
C ALA A 296 -41.68 7.36 26.55
N ALA A 297 -41.34 8.61 26.21
CA ALA A 297 -41.20 9.70 27.18
C ALA A 297 -42.55 10.28 27.65
N LEU A 298 -43.64 10.08 26.90
CA LEU A 298 -44.99 10.57 27.27
C LEU A 298 -45.75 9.61 28.19
N VAL A 299 -45.48 8.30 28.13
CA VAL A 299 -46.08 7.30 29.03
C VAL A 299 -45.41 7.33 30.42
N GLY A 300 -44.10 7.65 30.48
CA GLY A 300 -43.40 7.81 31.75
C GLY A 300 -43.86 9.01 32.59
N LEU A 301 -44.20 10.14 31.94
CA LEU A 301 -44.67 11.34 32.64
C LEU A 301 -46.10 11.20 33.17
N THR A 302 -47.00 10.55 32.43
CA THR A 302 -48.39 10.30 32.88
C THR A 302 -48.44 9.37 34.10
N TRP A 303 -47.61 8.32 34.13
CA TRP A 303 -47.50 7.45 35.32
C TRP A 303 -46.95 8.20 36.55
N LEU A 304 -46.00 9.12 36.36
CA LEU A 304 -45.41 9.91 37.45
C LEU A 304 -46.40 10.93 38.05
N PHE A 305 -47.27 11.52 37.24
CA PHE A 305 -48.34 12.42 37.72
C PHE A 305 -49.47 11.65 38.40
N GLU A 306 -49.85 10.48 37.90
CA GLU A 306 -50.94 9.68 38.47
C GLU A 306 -50.55 8.96 39.78
N ARG A 307 -49.26 8.64 39.96
CA ARG A 307 -48.74 8.13 41.24
C ARG A 307 -48.71 9.21 42.32
N ARG A 308 -48.45 10.47 41.95
CA ARG A 308 -48.34 11.59 42.90
C ARG A 308 -49.71 12.04 43.42
N SER A 309 -50.75 11.98 42.59
CA SER A 309 -52.13 12.29 43.02
C SER A 309 -52.71 11.25 43.99
N ARG A 310 -52.36 9.96 43.84
CA ARG A 310 -52.81 8.89 44.77
C ARG A 310 -52.15 8.93 46.15
N LEU A 311 -51.00 9.57 46.29
CA LEU A 311 -50.29 9.72 47.57
C LEU A 311 -50.66 11.00 48.33
N ALA A 312 -51.32 11.97 47.68
CA ALA A 312 -51.78 13.21 48.31
C ALA A 312 -53.26 13.14 48.80
N GLY A 313 -53.92 11.99 48.63
CA GLY A 313 -55.34 11.76 48.98
C GLY A 313 -55.57 10.72 50.07
N LYS A 314 -54.60 10.47 50.95
CA LYS A 314 -54.75 9.67 52.17
C LYS A 314 -54.23 10.43 53.37
#